data_AF-A0A1V5MRB2-F1
#
_entry.id   AF-A0A1V5MRB2-F1
#
_cell.length_a   1.000
_cell.length_b   1.000
_cell.length_c   1.000
_cell.angle_alpha   90.00
_cell.angle_beta   90.00
_cell.angle_gamma   90.00
#
_symmetry.space_group_name_H-M   'P 1'
#
loop_
_entity.id
_entity.type
_entity.pdbx_description
1 polymer ?
#
loop_
_entity_poly.entity_id
_entity_poly.type
_entity_poly.pdbx_seq_one_letter_code
_entity_poly.pdbx_strand_id
1 'polypeptide(L)'
;MTGLGETDEEIYETMDDLRQADCKIFTIGQYLQPAHTNFPVKRYVPPAAFETYKKKGFEKGFSFVESGPLVRSSYHAERHI
;
A
#
# COMPACT_ATOMS: atom_id res chain seq x y z
N MET A 1 -4.25 -2.70 -0.85
CA MET A 1 -3.54 -3.54 -1.85
C MET A 1 -3.56 -2.78 -3.17
N THR A 2 -2.55 -2.93 -4.01
CA THR A 2 -2.41 -2.25 -5.32
C THR A 2 -2.43 -3.26 -6.47
N GLY A 3 -2.80 -2.84 -7.67
CA GLY A 3 -2.91 -3.67 -8.87
C GLY A 3 -4.34 -4.06 -9.23
N LEU A 4 -5.35 -3.39 -8.66
CA LEU A 4 -6.78 -3.63 -8.88
C LEU A 4 -7.40 -2.64 -9.89
N GLY A 5 -6.63 -1.67 -10.37
CA GLY A 5 -7.06 -0.70 -11.39
C GLY A 5 -6.94 0.75 -10.93
N GLU A 6 -6.48 0.95 -9.70
CA GLU A 6 -6.20 2.26 -9.13
C GLU A 6 -4.98 2.94 -9.80
N THR A 7 -5.04 4.26 -9.82
CA THR A 7 -3.95 5.16 -10.19
C THR A 7 -3.07 5.48 -8.98
N ASP A 8 -1.89 6.05 -9.23
CA ASP A 8 -0.99 6.44 -8.15
C ASP A 8 -1.56 7.66 -7.38
N GLU A 9 -2.28 8.53 -8.08
CA GLU A 9 -2.99 9.68 -7.50
C GLU A 9 -4.06 9.24 -6.50
N GLU A 10 -4.89 8.25 -6.86
CA GLU A 10 -5.90 7.67 -5.95
C GLU A 10 -5.26 7.02 -4.72
N ILE A 11 -4.07 6.41 -4.87
CA ILE A 11 -3.31 5.89 -3.72
C ILE A 11 -2.90 7.04 -2.79
N TYR A 12 -2.43 8.17 -3.34
CA TYR A 12 -2.02 9.32 -2.53
C TYR A 12 -3.18 10.05 -1.87
N GLU A 13 -4.33 10.11 -2.52
CA GLU A 13 -5.58 10.61 -1.94
C GLU A 13 -6.03 9.71 -0.79
N THR A 14 -6.03 8.39 -1.01
CA THR A 14 -6.34 7.41 0.04
C THR A 14 -5.42 7.56 1.26
N MET A 15 -4.13 7.86 1.04
CA MET A 15 -3.21 8.15 2.14
C MET A 15 -3.64 9.38 2.95
N ASP A 16 -4.11 10.44 2.29
CA ASP A 16 -4.59 11.64 2.97
C ASP A 16 -5.87 11.35 3.78
N ASP A 17 -6.81 10.61 3.21
CA ASP A 17 -8.05 10.19 3.89
C ASP A 17 -7.75 9.35 5.13
N LEU A 18 -6.80 8.41 5.03
CA LEU A 18 -6.36 7.61 6.16
C LEU A 18 -5.73 8.47 7.26
N ARG A 19 -4.95 9.51 6.91
CA ARG A 19 -4.39 10.43 7.90
C ARG A 19 -5.47 11.32 8.54
N GLN A 20 -6.47 11.75 7.78
CA GLN A 20 -7.64 12.46 8.34
C GLN A 20 -8.41 11.59 9.35
N ALA A 21 -8.42 10.27 9.15
CA ALA A 21 -9.00 9.30 10.08
C ALA A 21 -8.07 8.89 11.25
N ASP A 22 -6.97 9.62 11.49
CA ASP A 22 -5.92 9.33 12.48
C ASP A 22 -5.27 7.92 12.35
N CYS A 23 -5.26 7.35 11.14
CA CYS A 23 -4.52 6.11 10.89
C CYS A 23 -3.01 6.38 10.96
N LYS A 24 -2.29 5.59 11.76
CA LYS A 24 -0.85 5.79 12.04
C LYS A 24 0.07 4.85 11.28
N ILE A 25 -0.44 3.68 10.88
CA ILE A 25 0.34 2.62 10.24
C ILE A 25 -0.26 2.38 8.87
N PHE A 26 0.56 2.47 7.82
CA PHE A 26 0.15 2.20 6.46
C PHE A 26 0.91 1.00 5.90
N THR A 27 0.18 0.05 5.33
CA THR A 27 0.80 -1.07 4.60
C THR A 27 0.25 -1.14 3.19
N ILE A 28 1.13 -1.23 2.19
CA ILE A 28 0.75 -1.41 0.79
C ILE A 28 1.54 -2.55 0.16
N GLY A 29 0.80 -3.47 -0.47
CA GLY A 29 1.38 -4.60 -1.19
C GLY A 29 0.57 -4.97 -2.41
N GLN A 30 1.19 -5.75 -3.30
CA GLN A 30 0.61 -6.19 -4.57
C GLN A 30 -0.56 -7.13 -4.31
N TYR A 31 -1.68 -6.86 -4.98
CA TYR A 31 -2.76 -7.81 -5.12
C TYR A 31 -2.30 -8.98 -6.00
N LEU A 32 -2.37 -10.18 -5.43
CA LEU A 32 -2.14 -11.43 -6.14
C LEU A 32 -3.48 -12.15 -6.22
N GLN A 33 -3.94 -12.40 -7.44
CA GLN A 33 -5.20 -13.07 -7.69
C GLN A 33 -5.14 -14.51 -7.13
N PRO A 34 -6.00 -14.88 -6.16
CA PRO A 34 -5.93 -16.20 -5.54
C PRO A 34 -6.30 -17.34 -6.50
N ALA A 35 -7.35 -17.13 -7.30
CA ALA A 35 -7.80 -18.05 -8.35
C ALA A 35 -8.37 -17.27 -9.55
N HIS A 36 -8.45 -17.90 -10.72
CA HIS A 36 -8.92 -17.28 -11.97
C HIS A 36 -10.33 -16.66 -11.90
N THR A 37 -11.16 -17.11 -10.96
CA THR A 37 -12.51 -16.59 -10.73
C THR A 37 -12.54 -15.30 -9.89
N ASN A 38 -11.44 -14.97 -9.20
CA ASN A 38 -11.33 -13.71 -8.46
C ASN A 38 -11.07 -12.54 -9.41
N PHE A 39 -11.21 -11.32 -8.88
CA PHE A 39 -10.96 -10.11 -9.65
C PHE A 39 -9.57 -10.16 -10.32
N PRO A 40 -9.45 -9.84 -11.63
CA PRO A 40 -8.18 -9.96 -12.34
C PRO A 40 -7.19 -8.88 -11.90
N VAL A 41 -5.90 -9.23 -11.87
CA VAL A 41 -4.84 -8.23 -11.67
C VAL A 41 -4.84 -7.28 -12.87
N LYS A 42 -4.97 -5.98 -12.61
CA LYS A 42 -4.93 -4.92 -13.63
C LYS A 42 -3.51 -4.42 -13.90
N ARG A 43 -2.68 -4.36 -12.86
CA ARG A 43 -1.30 -3.86 -12.92
C ARG A 43 -0.41 -4.63 -11.95
N TYR A 44 0.76 -5.08 -12.42
CA TYR A 44 1.86 -5.46 -11.55
C TYR A 44 2.74 -4.25 -11.33
N VAL A 45 2.70 -3.72 -10.11
CA VAL A 45 3.41 -2.50 -9.77
C VAL A 45 4.91 -2.78 -9.67
N PRO A 46 5.79 -1.98 -10.31
CA PRO A 46 7.23 -2.20 -10.24
C PRO A 46 7.75 -1.94 -8.81
N PRO A 47 8.79 -2.67 -8.35
CA PRO A 47 9.36 -2.46 -7.02
C PRO A 47 9.72 -0.99 -6.70
N ALA A 48 10.23 -0.24 -7.69
CA ALA A 48 10.57 1.18 -7.51
C ALA A 48 9.38 2.08 -7.16
N ALA A 49 8.16 1.73 -7.57
CA ALA A 49 6.97 2.49 -7.18
C ALA A 49 6.63 2.28 -5.69
N PHE A 50 6.86 1.08 -5.15
CA PHE A 50 6.68 0.83 -3.71
C PHE A 50 7.63 1.67 -2.85
N GLU A 51 8.87 1.91 -3.30
CA GLU A 51 9.78 2.84 -2.62
C GLU A 51 9.24 4.27 -2.63
N THR A 52 8.66 4.69 -3.75
CA THR A 52 7.99 6.00 -3.88
C THR A 52 6.80 6.10 -2.92
N TYR A 53 5.95 5.08 -2.86
CA TYR A 53 4.80 5.05 -1.95
C TYR A 53 5.24 5.08 -0.48
N LYS A 54 6.33 4.38 -0.13
CA LYS A 54 6.90 4.40 1.23
C LYS A 54 7.30 5.81 1.63
N LYS A 55 8.07 6.47 0.76
CA LYS A 55 8.51 7.85 0.97
C LYS A 55 7.31 8.79 1.12
N LYS A 56 6.33 8.69 0.23
CA LYS A 56 5.11 9.50 0.26
C LYS A 56 4.28 9.29 1.53
N GLY A 57 4.16 8.05 2.00
CA GLY A 57 3.49 7.76 3.26
C GLY A 57 4.17 8.44 4.45
N PHE A 58 5.50 8.37 4.54
CA PHE A 58 6.22 9.09 5.58
C PHE A 58 6.10 10.61 5.45
N GLU A 59 6.17 11.17 4.24
CA GLU A 59 5.94 12.61 3.98
C GLU A 59 4.55 13.07 4.45
N LYS A 60 3.52 12.22 4.32
CA LYS A 60 2.14 12.47 4.79
C LYS A 60 1.96 12.23 6.30
N GLY A 61 2.99 11.76 7.00
CA GLY A 61 3.02 11.68 8.45
C GLY A 61 2.49 10.38 9.05
N PHE A 62 2.47 9.27 8.31
CA PHE A 62 2.32 7.96 8.95
C PHE A 62 3.53 7.67 9.86
N SER A 63 3.28 7.13 11.04
CA SER A 63 4.34 6.73 11.99
C SER A 63 5.12 5.54 11.50
N PHE A 64 4.45 4.64 10.78
CA PHE A 64 5.07 3.47 10.17
C PHE A 64 4.50 3.21 8.78
N VAL A 65 5.38 2.86 7.83
CA VAL A 65 4.99 2.46 6.48
C VAL A 65 5.72 1.19 6.06
N GLU A 66 4.97 0.12 5.81
CA GLU A 66 5.47 -0.98 4.96
C GLU A 66 4.94 -0.89 3.55
N SER A 67 5.84 -1.02 2.58
CA SER A 67 5.52 -0.91 1.17
C SER A 67 6.40 -1.89 0.38
N GLY A 68 5.77 -2.81 -0.34
CA GLY A 68 6.51 -3.75 -1.18
C GLY A 68 5.60 -4.82 -1.78
N PRO A 69 6.03 -5.51 -2.86
CA PRO A 69 5.17 -6.43 -3.59
C PRO A 69 4.54 -7.53 -2.71
N LEU A 70 5.33 -8.09 -1.78
CA LEU A 70 4.90 -9.19 -0.92
C LEU A 70 4.39 -8.74 0.45
N VAL A 71 4.33 -7.43 0.72
CA VAL A 71 3.83 -6.91 2.00
C VAL A 71 2.37 -7.32 2.20
N ARG A 72 2.07 -7.68 3.45
CA ARG A 72 0.73 -7.94 3.98
C ARG A 72 0.58 -7.15 5.28
N SER A 73 -0.65 -6.96 5.74
CA SER A 73 -0.94 -6.16 6.94
C SER A 73 -0.20 -6.64 8.19
N SER A 74 0.04 -7.95 8.31
CA SER A 74 0.75 -8.56 9.45
C SER A 74 2.27 -8.69 9.25
N TYR A 75 2.80 -8.30 8.09
CA TYR A 75 4.23 -8.44 7.80
C TYR A 75 5.03 -7.49 8.69
N HIS A 76 5.95 -8.02 9.49
CA HIS A 76 6.76 -7.29 10.48
C HIS A 76 5.96 -6.42 11.46
N ALA A 77 4.72 -6.77 11.76
CA ALA A 77 3.84 -5.97 12.62
C ALA A 77 4.41 -5.73 14.02
N GLU A 78 5.32 -6.60 14.51
CA GLU A 78 6.06 -6.41 15.76
C GLU A 78 6.94 -5.15 15.78
N ARG A 79 7.26 -4.58 14.62
CA ARG A 79 8.09 -3.38 14.45
C ARG A 79 7.29 -2.10 14.32
N HIS A 80 5.96 -2.20 14.27
CA HIS A 80 5.06 -1.07 13.99
C HIS A 80 4.54 -0.37 15.26
N ILE A 81 5.06 -0.75 16.44
CA ILE A 81 4.59 -0.35 17.78
C ILE A 81 5.58 0.63 18.41
#